data_AF-A0A4Q3VTM6-F1
#
_entry.id   AF-A0A4Q3VTM6-F1
#
_cell.length_a   1.000
_cell.length_b   1.000
_cell.length_c   1.000
_cell.angle_alpha   90.00
_cell.angle_beta   90.00
_cell.angle_gamma   90.00
#
_symmetry.space_group_name_H-M   'P 1'
#
loop_
_entity.id
_entity.type
_entity.pdbx_description
1 polymer ?
#
loop_
_entity_poly.entity_id
_entity_poly.type
_entity_poly.pdbx_seq_one_letter_code
_entity_poly.pdbx_strand_id
1 'polypeptide(L)'
;MRATSGRGQVGKSTGLGRERSPSPRPSMPPWGSIGYPRGMLAPMPLVTLDLTGLRAADDHGRAVVWDTLQAASALQGIVNRKEPRLYLFAIGDGGSLDRFWLKNLESRWLKGSKTSVKDLDEALKTFRPSIKGAVVWDPRIPATANVASTIAGVEDLIPLRYDPAPDSLYTRWTQAANGPKLPILKKLMNPDGSPMFPWRGSGFRSTGSAKCDAYLWAAENYLKKGKCDPGTLAYYPDAVWLKTPRDVPWQRTLLTNHDYFVAKRAFFFDLSPWDDTPAQDDPYQMPGEDGRTLRAVLRKSYALNRGDFTHVGGFVPWDQKYTTHTGSPNEPVPTEWRYAEVLSNFNAYMDADAAGLHAMANASVFTHEPLKESYPQKMPTEADLRAKGYLDADGKVVPKAYAAIYGGDYDAASWLYTKLPEMWDEPERGQV
;
A
#
# COMPACT_ATOMS: atom_id res chain seq x y z
N MET A 1 -44.05 -15.56 -38.12
CA MET A 1 -44.45 -14.79 -39.32
C MET A 1 -43.85 -13.40 -39.17
N ARG A 2 -42.81 -13.02 -39.94
CA ARG A 2 -42.88 -12.34 -41.26
C ARG A 2 -43.80 -11.11 -41.22
N ALA A 3 -43.49 -9.93 -41.74
CA ALA A 3 -42.34 -9.35 -42.43
C ALA A 3 -42.71 -7.88 -42.77
N THR A 4 -41.74 -7.09 -43.23
CA THR A 4 -41.83 -6.02 -44.27
C THR A 4 -42.70 -4.77 -43.99
N SER A 5 -42.13 -3.57 -43.85
CA SER A 5 -41.53 -2.66 -44.85
C SER A 5 -42.53 -1.96 -45.79
N GLY A 6 -42.48 -0.63 -45.86
CA GLY A 6 -43.14 0.16 -46.90
C GLY A 6 -42.79 1.65 -46.83
N ARG A 7 -41.93 2.09 -47.76
CA ARG A 7 -41.49 3.48 -47.96
C ARG A 7 -42.60 4.32 -48.60
N GLY A 8 -42.61 5.61 -48.27
CA GLY A 8 -43.21 6.67 -49.09
C GLY A 8 -42.26 7.86 -49.15
N GLN A 9 -41.89 8.28 -50.35
CA GLN A 9 -41.05 9.45 -50.64
C GLN A 9 -41.91 10.55 -51.29
N VAL A 10 -41.30 11.73 -51.48
CA VAL A 10 -41.74 12.94 -52.22
C VAL A 10 -42.49 13.95 -51.34
N GLY A 11 -42.15 15.25 -51.24
CA GLY A 11 -41.21 16.09 -51.99
C GLY A 11 -41.08 17.49 -51.35
N LYS A 12 -40.21 18.31 -51.97
CA LYS A 12 -39.55 19.55 -51.53
C LYS A 12 -40.44 20.78 -51.28
N SER A 13 -40.01 21.65 -50.34
CA SER A 13 -39.97 23.13 -50.48
C SER A 13 -39.03 23.75 -49.42
N THR A 14 -37.82 24.19 -49.81
CA THR A 14 -37.36 25.60 -49.94
C THR A 14 -37.38 26.45 -48.67
N GLY A 15 -36.20 26.85 -48.18
CA GLY A 15 -36.05 27.93 -47.19
C GLY A 15 -34.63 28.07 -46.65
N LEU A 16 -33.91 29.08 -47.14
CA LEU A 16 -32.54 29.47 -46.80
C LEU A 16 -32.29 29.70 -45.29
N GLY A 17 -31.10 29.33 -44.79
CA GLY A 17 -30.65 29.77 -43.47
C GLY A 17 -29.32 29.17 -42.98
N ARG A 18 -28.19 29.66 -43.53
CA ARG A 18 -26.80 29.63 -43.01
C ARG A 18 -26.42 28.54 -42.00
N GLU A 19 -25.59 27.60 -42.46
CA GLU A 19 -24.68 26.82 -41.61
C GLU A 19 -23.83 27.77 -40.75
N ARG A 20 -23.92 27.61 -39.42
CA ARG A 20 -22.87 28.06 -38.50
C ARG A 20 -22.02 26.83 -38.18
N SER A 21 -20.78 26.86 -38.61
CA SER A 21 -19.73 25.97 -38.15
C SER A 21 -19.71 25.96 -36.60
N PRO A 22 -19.53 24.81 -35.94
CA PRO A 22 -19.36 24.77 -34.51
C PRO A 22 -18.07 25.52 -34.16
N SER A 23 -18.20 26.55 -33.31
CA SER A 23 -17.08 27.28 -32.73
C SER A 23 -16.09 26.32 -32.07
N PRO A 24 -14.77 26.52 -32.21
CA PRO A 24 -13.78 25.70 -31.54
C PRO A 24 -13.97 25.80 -30.02
N ARG A 25 -14.07 24.65 -29.36
CA ARG A 25 -14.17 24.54 -27.90
C ARG A 25 -12.90 25.14 -27.28
N PRO A 26 -12.98 25.82 -26.13
CA PRO A 26 -11.79 26.23 -25.42
C PRO A 26 -11.03 24.98 -24.95
N SER A 27 -9.84 24.76 -25.50
CA SER A 27 -8.89 23.80 -24.95
C SER A 27 -8.53 24.25 -23.53
N MET A 28 -8.87 23.45 -22.52
CA MET A 28 -8.33 23.67 -21.18
C MET A 28 -6.81 23.49 -21.21
N PRO A 29 -6.04 24.32 -20.49
CA PRO A 29 -4.60 24.25 -20.53
C PRO A 29 -4.12 22.90 -19.95
N PRO A 30 -3.08 22.26 -20.52
CA PRO A 30 -2.37 21.20 -19.83
C PRO A 30 -1.84 21.77 -18.51
N TRP A 31 -1.93 20.97 -17.44
CA TRP A 31 -1.50 21.27 -16.07
C TRP A 31 -0.67 22.54 -15.92
N GLY A 32 -1.33 23.62 -15.47
CA GLY A 32 -0.68 24.91 -15.23
C GLY A 32 0.48 24.76 -14.25
N SER A 33 1.61 25.36 -14.61
CA SER A 33 2.83 25.49 -13.82
C SER A 33 2.54 26.20 -12.49
N ILE A 34 2.33 25.40 -11.44
CA ILE A 34 2.31 25.89 -10.07
C ILE A 34 3.75 26.24 -9.72
N GLY A 35 4.05 27.53 -9.56
CA GLY A 35 5.36 28.02 -9.15
C GLY A 35 5.72 27.50 -7.75
N TYR A 36 6.77 26.68 -7.68
CA TYR A 36 7.36 26.22 -6.42
C TYR A 36 8.41 27.24 -5.94
N PRO A 37 8.52 27.49 -4.62
CA PRO A 37 9.53 28.41 -4.08
C PRO A 37 10.94 27.93 -4.43
N ARG A 38 11.81 28.88 -4.81
CA ARG A 38 13.22 28.66 -5.14
C ARG A 38 13.99 28.27 -3.88
N GLY A 39 14.19 26.97 -3.74
CA GLY A 39 15.09 26.34 -2.77
C GLY A 39 15.30 24.88 -3.14
N MET A 40 15.50 24.60 -4.43
CA MET A 40 15.61 23.25 -4.95
C MET A 40 17.05 22.77 -4.67
N LEU A 41 17.19 21.85 -3.71
CA LEU A 41 18.37 20.99 -3.58
C LEU A 41 18.75 20.51 -4.98
N ALA A 42 20.05 20.45 -5.28
CA ALA A 42 20.53 20.00 -6.58
C ALA A 42 19.82 18.68 -6.97
N PRO A 43 19.40 18.51 -8.24
CA PRO A 43 18.67 17.33 -8.69
C PRO A 43 19.46 16.05 -8.35
N MET A 44 19.00 15.31 -7.34
CA MET A 44 19.65 14.08 -6.91
C MET A 44 19.32 12.95 -7.88
N PRO A 45 20.29 12.05 -8.18
CA PRO A 45 20.05 10.95 -9.10
C PRO A 45 19.04 9.97 -8.51
N LEU A 46 17.96 9.73 -9.26
CA LEU A 46 16.95 8.72 -8.95
C LEU A 46 17.34 7.40 -9.62
N VAL A 47 17.43 6.33 -8.85
CA VAL A 47 17.58 4.97 -9.38
C VAL A 47 16.21 4.38 -9.66
N THR A 48 16.03 3.76 -10.83
CA THR A 48 14.79 3.06 -11.16
C THR A 48 15.03 1.56 -11.28
N LEU A 49 14.16 0.74 -10.69
CA LEU A 49 14.16 -0.72 -10.80
C LEU A 49 12.84 -1.19 -11.41
N ASP A 50 12.94 -1.95 -12.50
CA ASP A 50 11.78 -2.51 -13.18
C ASP A 50 11.51 -3.95 -12.70
N LEU A 51 10.36 -4.16 -12.07
CA LEU A 51 9.87 -5.44 -11.55
C LEU A 51 8.66 -5.97 -12.34
N THR A 52 8.30 -5.32 -13.46
CA THR A 52 7.12 -5.68 -14.26
C THR A 52 7.24 -7.06 -14.90
N GLY A 53 8.45 -7.62 -14.96
CA GLY A 53 8.76 -8.98 -15.43
C GLY A 53 8.48 -10.09 -14.41
N LEU A 54 8.13 -9.78 -13.15
CA LEU A 54 7.88 -10.80 -12.13
C LEU A 54 6.66 -11.67 -12.47
N ARG A 55 6.81 -12.99 -12.30
CA ARG A 55 5.78 -14.00 -12.60
C ARG A 55 5.73 -15.05 -11.50
N ALA A 56 4.53 -15.50 -11.16
CA ALA A 56 4.27 -16.54 -10.17
C ALA A 56 3.54 -17.73 -10.82
N ALA A 57 4.22 -18.44 -11.74
CA ALA A 57 3.60 -19.54 -12.49
C ALA A 57 3.48 -20.84 -11.68
N ASP A 58 4.38 -21.06 -10.73
CA ASP A 58 4.47 -22.21 -9.86
C ASP A 58 4.90 -21.80 -8.44
N ASP A 59 5.05 -22.76 -7.54
CA ASP A 59 5.37 -22.49 -6.13
C ASP A 59 6.77 -21.87 -5.97
N HIS A 60 7.71 -22.25 -6.85
CA HIS A 60 9.04 -21.63 -6.91
C HIS A 60 8.94 -20.16 -7.35
N GLY A 61 8.18 -19.88 -8.42
CA GLY A 61 7.91 -18.53 -8.89
C GLY A 61 7.20 -17.67 -7.83
N ARG A 62 6.27 -18.23 -7.06
CA ARG A 62 5.65 -17.53 -5.91
C ARG A 62 6.69 -17.14 -4.87
N ALA A 63 7.59 -18.05 -4.52
CA ALA A 63 8.68 -17.77 -3.59
C ALA A 63 9.63 -16.69 -4.13
N VAL A 64 10.01 -16.74 -5.42
CA VAL A 64 10.82 -15.71 -6.08
C VAL A 64 10.12 -14.35 -6.06
N VAL A 65 8.82 -14.31 -6.36
CA VAL A 65 8.03 -13.06 -6.33
C VAL A 65 7.99 -12.48 -4.92
N TRP A 66 7.67 -13.29 -3.91
CA TRP A 66 7.65 -12.86 -2.52
C TRP A 66 9.02 -12.30 -2.09
N ASP A 67 10.07 -13.09 -2.29
CA ASP A 67 11.43 -12.74 -1.88
C ASP A 67 11.90 -11.45 -2.57
N THR A 68 11.61 -11.30 -3.87
CA THR A 68 11.98 -10.11 -4.64
C THR A 68 11.21 -8.88 -4.17
N LEU A 69 9.89 -8.96 -4.02
CA LEU A 69 9.07 -7.81 -3.62
C LEU A 69 9.38 -7.37 -2.19
N GLN A 70 9.49 -8.31 -1.24
CA GLN A 70 9.79 -7.96 0.15
C GLN A 70 11.17 -7.30 0.28
N ALA A 71 12.19 -7.83 -0.40
CA ALA A 71 13.52 -7.26 -0.40
C ALA A 71 13.59 -5.91 -1.13
N ALA A 72 12.91 -5.77 -2.27
CA ALA A 72 12.88 -4.53 -3.06
C ALA A 72 12.19 -3.39 -2.30
N SER A 73 11.01 -3.65 -1.71
CA SER A 73 10.28 -2.65 -0.92
C SER A 73 11.02 -2.27 0.35
N ALA A 74 11.67 -3.23 1.02
CA ALA A 74 12.51 -2.94 2.18
C ALA A 74 13.73 -2.08 1.80
N LEU A 75 14.43 -2.45 0.73
CA LEU A 75 15.53 -1.66 0.18
C LEU A 75 15.06 -0.24 -0.13
N GLN A 76 13.94 -0.11 -0.84
CA GLN A 76 13.32 1.16 -1.19
C GLN A 76 13.02 2.00 0.04
N GLY A 77 12.31 1.46 1.03
CA GLY A 77 11.98 2.19 2.25
C GLY A 77 13.22 2.65 3.03
N ILE A 78 14.26 1.81 3.11
CA ILE A 78 15.50 2.18 3.80
C ILE A 78 16.20 3.35 3.10
N VAL A 79 16.37 3.28 1.77
CA VAL A 79 17.11 4.30 1.02
C VAL A 79 16.31 5.56 0.81
N ASN A 80 14.97 5.46 0.77
CA ASN A 80 14.08 6.59 0.59
C ASN A 80 13.76 7.34 1.90
N ARG A 81 14.27 6.91 3.05
CA ARG A 81 13.89 7.52 4.34
C ARG A 81 14.16 9.03 4.42
N LYS A 82 15.23 9.51 3.78
CA LYS A 82 15.67 10.92 3.86
C LYS A 82 15.49 11.70 2.56
N GLU A 83 15.45 11.01 1.43
CA GLU A 83 15.37 11.61 0.10
C GLU A 83 14.87 10.54 -0.90
N PRO A 84 14.26 10.90 -2.04
CA PRO A 84 13.73 9.94 -3.00
C PRO A 84 14.86 9.35 -3.89
N ARG A 85 15.37 8.16 -3.55
CA ARG A 85 16.54 7.54 -4.21
C ARG A 85 16.21 6.35 -5.10
N LEU A 86 15.21 5.55 -4.75
CA LEU A 86 14.81 4.36 -5.49
C LEU A 86 13.32 4.42 -5.85
N TYR A 87 13.02 4.23 -7.13
CA TYR A 87 11.67 4.14 -7.69
C TYR A 87 11.47 2.78 -8.36
N LEU A 88 10.34 2.13 -8.09
CA LEU A 88 9.99 0.82 -8.62
C LEU A 88 8.94 0.94 -9.73
N PHE A 89 9.06 0.13 -10.78
CA PHE A 89 7.97 -0.14 -11.72
C PHE A 89 7.44 -1.55 -11.45
N ALA A 90 6.22 -1.66 -10.93
CA ALA A 90 5.60 -2.93 -10.56
C ALA A 90 4.07 -2.94 -10.76
N ILE A 91 3.40 -1.81 -10.59
CA ILE A 91 1.93 -1.69 -10.55
C ILE A 91 1.38 -1.15 -11.88
N GLY A 92 0.28 -1.76 -12.32
CA GLY A 92 -0.31 -1.54 -13.64
C GLY A 92 0.34 -2.40 -14.73
N ASP A 93 -0.36 -2.58 -15.84
CA ASP A 93 0.17 -3.33 -16.98
C ASP A 93 1.47 -2.70 -17.50
N GLY A 94 2.56 -3.47 -17.55
CA GLY A 94 3.90 -2.97 -17.86
C GLY A 94 4.40 -1.84 -16.94
N GLY A 95 3.85 -1.71 -15.72
CA GLY A 95 4.18 -0.63 -14.78
C GLY A 95 3.53 0.71 -15.15
N SER A 96 2.42 0.70 -15.90
CA SER A 96 1.79 1.91 -16.44
C SER A 96 1.37 2.92 -15.37
N LEU A 97 0.90 2.48 -14.21
CA LEU A 97 0.52 3.36 -13.10
C LEU A 97 1.76 4.02 -12.49
N ASP A 98 2.82 3.25 -12.23
CA ASP A 98 4.09 3.80 -11.74
C ASP A 98 4.69 4.81 -12.72
N ARG A 99 4.65 4.52 -14.03
CA ARG A 99 5.16 5.44 -15.06
C ARG A 99 4.33 6.72 -15.13
N PHE A 100 3.01 6.63 -14.97
CA PHE A 100 2.12 7.79 -14.90
C PHE A 100 2.51 8.70 -13.72
N TRP A 101 2.64 8.14 -12.52
CA TRP A 101 2.98 8.90 -11.32
C TRP A 101 4.38 9.49 -11.39
N LEU A 102 5.36 8.73 -11.88
CA LEU A 102 6.71 9.25 -12.09
C LEU A 102 6.70 10.47 -13.03
N LYS A 103 6.01 10.36 -14.18
CA LYS A 103 5.87 11.49 -15.13
C LYS A 103 5.19 12.69 -14.47
N ASN A 104 4.18 12.46 -13.62
CA ASN A 104 3.53 13.53 -12.88
C ASN A 104 4.50 14.24 -11.91
N LEU A 105 5.26 13.49 -11.10
CA LEU A 105 6.26 14.04 -10.19
C LEU A 105 7.35 14.81 -10.93
N GLU A 106 7.84 14.25 -12.04
CA GLU A 106 8.86 14.85 -12.91
C GLU A 106 8.39 16.13 -13.56
N SER A 107 7.10 16.25 -13.89
CA SER A 107 6.55 17.50 -14.42
C SER A 107 6.60 18.63 -13.39
N ARG A 108 6.62 18.29 -12.10
CA ARG A 108 6.52 19.24 -10.97
C ARG A 108 7.87 19.49 -10.31
N TRP A 109 8.36 18.56 -9.50
CA TRP A 109 9.50 18.79 -8.59
C TRP A 109 10.66 17.79 -8.76
N LEU A 110 10.40 16.57 -9.23
CA LEU A 110 11.42 15.52 -9.33
C LEU A 110 12.24 15.65 -10.64
N LYS A 111 13.06 16.69 -10.75
CA LYS A 111 13.82 17.06 -11.97
C LYS A 111 15.21 16.39 -12.08
N GLY A 112 15.43 15.32 -11.32
CA GLY A 112 16.69 14.56 -11.19
C GLY A 112 17.16 13.85 -12.46
N SER A 113 18.47 13.58 -12.56
CA SER A 113 18.94 12.53 -13.46
C SER A 113 18.39 11.18 -13.02
N LYS A 114 18.18 10.27 -13.98
CA LYS A 114 17.69 8.92 -13.71
C LYS A 114 18.71 7.90 -14.16
N THR A 115 18.91 6.86 -13.36
CA THR A 115 19.74 5.70 -13.73
C THR A 115 18.94 4.44 -13.50
N SER A 116 18.76 3.64 -14.55
CA SER A 116 18.07 2.35 -14.42
C SER A 116 19.06 1.26 -14.06
N VAL A 117 18.72 0.48 -13.04
CA VAL A 117 19.44 -0.75 -12.68
C VAL A 117 18.73 -1.94 -13.32
N LYS A 118 19.49 -2.96 -13.73
CA LYS A 118 19.00 -4.10 -14.51
C LYS A 118 18.16 -5.07 -13.70
N ASP A 119 18.48 -5.22 -12.41
CA ASP A 119 17.91 -6.21 -11.51
C ASP A 119 18.07 -5.79 -10.05
N LEU A 120 17.44 -6.56 -9.16
CA LEU A 120 17.47 -6.32 -7.72
C LEU A 120 18.90 -6.47 -7.15
N ASP A 121 19.75 -7.32 -7.73
CA ASP A 121 21.14 -7.49 -7.32
C ASP A 121 21.96 -6.19 -7.58
N GLU A 122 21.77 -5.54 -8.73
CA GLU A 122 22.39 -4.26 -9.04
C GLU A 122 21.82 -3.12 -8.18
N ALA A 123 20.52 -3.14 -7.88
CA ALA A 123 19.92 -2.21 -6.93
C ALA A 123 20.59 -2.33 -5.54
N LEU A 124 20.71 -3.56 -5.02
CA LEU A 124 21.38 -3.81 -3.74
C LEU A 124 22.85 -3.37 -3.79
N LYS A 125 23.56 -3.65 -4.88
CA LYS A 125 24.96 -3.20 -5.05
C LYS A 125 25.07 -1.67 -5.00
N THR A 126 24.18 -0.98 -5.69
CA THR A 126 24.13 0.50 -5.75
C THR A 126 23.91 1.11 -4.36
N PHE A 127 23.04 0.48 -3.57
CA PHE A 127 22.64 0.99 -2.25
C PHE A 127 23.30 0.26 -1.07
N ARG A 128 24.29 -0.60 -1.32
CA ARG A 128 24.97 -1.39 -0.29
C ARG A 128 25.47 -0.56 0.90
N PRO A 129 25.99 0.67 0.74
CA PRO A 129 26.41 1.50 1.88
C PRO A 129 25.28 1.90 2.84
N SER A 130 24.02 1.89 2.38
CA SER A 130 22.85 2.21 3.20
C SER A 130 22.28 0.98 3.94
N ILE A 131 22.78 -0.22 3.67
CA ILE A 131 22.28 -1.49 4.22
C ILE A 131 23.28 -2.06 5.22
N LYS A 132 22.83 -2.45 6.42
CA LYS A 132 23.72 -3.01 7.45
C LYS A 132 23.91 -4.52 7.33
N GLY A 133 22.92 -5.23 6.83
CA GLY A 133 22.94 -6.69 6.70
C GLY A 133 21.57 -7.25 6.38
N ALA A 134 21.31 -8.47 6.83
CA ALA A 134 20.04 -9.16 6.63
C ALA A 134 19.39 -9.59 7.95
N VAL A 135 18.05 -9.62 7.95
CA VAL A 135 17.21 -10.33 8.91
C VAL A 135 16.58 -11.52 8.22
N VAL A 136 16.81 -12.72 8.75
CA VAL A 136 16.33 -13.97 8.17
C VAL A 136 15.08 -14.42 8.91
N TRP A 137 14.00 -14.69 8.19
CA TRP A 137 12.72 -15.11 8.77
C TRP A 137 12.36 -16.55 8.42
N ASP A 138 11.48 -17.14 9.22
CA ASP A 138 11.13 -18.56 9.18
C ASP A 138 9.86 -18.80 8.35
N PRO A 139 9.93 -19.41 7.15
CA PRO A 139 8.75 -19.66 6.34
C PRO A 139 7.75 -20.65 6.94
N ARG A 140 8.13 -21.38 8.00
CA ARG A 140 7.20 -22.24 8.75
C ARG A 140 6.21 -21.42 9.60
N ILE A 141 6.57 -20.18 9.95
CA ILE A 141 5.74 -19.24 10.71
C ILE A 141 5.59 -17.95 9.88
N PRO A 142 4.56 -17.85 9.03
CA PRO A 142 4.37 -16.73 8.11
C PRO A 142 4.48 -15.34 8.73
N ALA A 143 3.96 -15.17 9.95
CA ALA A 143 4.02 -13.94 10.73
C ALA A 143 5.44 -13.37 10.91
N THR A 144 6.48 -14.23 10.89
CA THR A 144 7.87 -13.79 11.01
C THR A 144 8.33 -12.94 9.82
N ALA A 145 7.66 -13.01 8.67
CA ALA A 145 7.92 -12.12 7.53
C ALA A 145 7.60 -10.65 7.87
N ASN A 146 6.48 -10.39 8.55
CA ASN A 146 6.11 -9.04 9.01
C ASN A 146 7.05 -8.56 10.13
N VAL A 147 7.42 -9.45 11.05
CA VAL A 147 8.44 -9.14 12.05
C VAL A 147 9.77 -8.75 11.38
N ALA A 148 10.16 -9.44 10.30
CA ALA A 148 11.34 -9.08 9.53
C ALA A 148 11.20 -7.73 8.80
N SER A 149 10.03 -7.37 8.26
CA SER A 149 9.78 -6.03 7.71
C SER A 149 9.86 -4.93 8.77
N THR A 150 9.39 -5.19 10.01
CA THR A 150 9.58 -4.28 11.14
C THR A 150 11.07 -4.08 11.43
N ILE A 151 11.83 -5.18 11.51
CA ILE A 151 13.27 -5.15 11.76
C ILE A 151 14.03 -4.44 10.63
N ALA A 152 13.58 -4.62 9.37
CA ALA A 152 14.17 -3.97 8.22
C ALA A 152 14.14 -2.44 8.35
N GLY A 153 12.99 -1.88 8.75
CA GLY A 153 12.83 -0.45 8.97
C GLY A 153 13.69 0.06 10.13
N VAL A 154 13.72 -0.64 11.26
CA VAL A 154 14.39 -0.14 12.48
C VAL A 154 15.91 -0.36 12.50
N GLU A 155 16.41 -1.39 11.83
CA GLU A 155 17.83 -1.79 11.87
C GLU A 155 18.54 -1.69 10.50
N ASP A 156 17.87 -1.19 9.46
CA ASP A 156 18.41 -1.05 8.10
C ASP A 156 18.90 -2.40 7.53
N LEU A 157 18.08 -3.44 7.74
CA LEU A 157 18.35 -4.82 7.31
C LEU A 157 17.45 -5.20 6.15
N ILE A 158 17.93 -6.08 5.27
CA ILE A 158 17.08 -6.68 4.24
C ILE A 158 16.38 -7.92 4.83
N PRO A 159 15.05 -8.03 4.73
CA PRO A 159 14.33 -9.24 5.09
C PRO A 159 14.57 -10.32 4.02
N LEU A 160 14.98 -11.52 4.46
CA LEU A 160 15.22 -12.68 3.60
C LEU A 160 14.51 -13.90 4.16
N ARG A 161 13.72 -14.58 3.32
CA ARG A 161 13.13 -15.88 3.66
C ARG A 161 14.24 -16.90 3.84
N TYR A 162 14.21 -17.67 4.92
CA TYR A 162 15.13 -18.80 5.03
C TYR A 162 14.84 -19.84 3.96
N ASP A 163 15.75 -19.99 3.01
CA ASP A 163 15.67 -20.98 1.94
C ASP A 163 17.09 -21.41 1.54
N PRO A 164 17.59 -22.57 1.97
CA PRO A 164 18.95 -22.99 1.70
C PRO A 164 19.19 -23.45 0.25
N ALA A 165 18.19 -23.41 -0.64
CA ALA A 165 18.38 -23.73 -2.04
C ALA A 165 19.46 -22.81 -2.67
N PRO A 166 20.36 -23.33 -3.55
CA PRO A 166 21.48 -22.55 -4.07
C PRO A 166 21.10 -21.27 -4.84
N ASP A 167 19.93 -21.29 -5.48
CA ASP A 167 19.39 -20.23 -6.33
C ASP A 167 18.47 -19.26 -5.57
N SER A 168 18.11 -19.57 -4.32
CA SER A 168 17.28 -18.70 -3.50
C SER A 168 17.94 -17.34 -3.28
N LEU A 169 17.12 -16.29 -3.09
CA LEU A 169 17.63 -14.96 -2.78
C LEU A 169 18.48 -14.99 -1.49
N TYR A 170 18.07 -15.78 -0.49
CA TYR A 170 18.82 -15.98 0.74
C TYR A 170 20.24 -16.49 0.50
N THR A 171 20.39 -17.61 -0.22
CA THR A 171 21.70 -18.22 -0.46
C THR A 171 22.57 -17.32 -1.33
N ARG A 172 21.99 -16.75 -2.40
CA ARG A 172 22.70 -15.82 -3.29
C ARG A 172 23.21 -14.60 -2.56
N TRP A 173 22.45 -14.03 -1.64
CA TRP A 173 22.83 -12.79 -0.95
C TRP A 173 23.69 -12.99 0.29
N THR A 174 23.60 -14.13 0.96
CA THR A 174 24.30 -14.35 2.24
C THR A 174 25.48 -15.32 2.14
N GLN A 175 25.46 -16.28 1.21
CA GLN A 175 26.43 -17.39 1.19
C GLN A 175 27.22 -17.50 -0.11
N ALA A 176 26.65 -17.15 -1.26
CA ALA A 176 27.30 -17.35 -2.56
C ALA A 176 28.66 -16.65 -2.65
N ALA A 177 29.67 -17.36 -3.16
CA ALA A 177 31.06 -16.88 -3.21
C ALA A 177 31.21 -15.55 -3.97
N ASN A 178 30.43 -15.37 -5.04
CA ASN A 178 30.38 -14.17 -5.88
C ASN A 178 29.20 -13.25 -5.54
N GLY A 179 28.44 -13.57 -4.49
CA GLY A 179 27.29 -12.78 -4.06
C GLY A 179 27.67 -11.61 -3.15
N PRO A 180 26.69 -10.77 -2.75
CA PRO A 180 26.86 -9.64 -1.84
C PRO A 180 27.46 -9.95 -0.46
N LYS A 181 27.37 -11.20 0.01
CA LYS A 181 27.80 -11.66 1.35
C LYS A 181 27.25 -10.76 2.46
N LEU A 182 25.93 -10.49 2.42
CA LEU A 182 25.26 -9.76 3.47
C LEU A 182 25.40 -10.50 4.81
N PRO A 183 25.92 -9.85 5.87
CA PRO A 183 25.96 -10.47 7.18
C PRO A 183 24.54 -10.68 7.70
N ILE A 184 24.25 -11.87 8.20
CA ILE A 184 22.99 -12.16 8.88
C ILE A 184 23.11 -11.62 10.31
N LEU A 185 22.46 -10.49 10.57
CA LEU A 185 22.51 -9.82 11.88
C LEU A 185 21.36 -10.22 12.80
N LYS A 186 20.27 -10.74 12.22
CA LYS A 186 19.10 -11.26 12.94
C LYS A 186 18.59 -12.53 12.26
N LYS A 187 18.17 -13.50 13.07
CA LYS A 187 17.53 -14.73 12.62
C LYS A 187 16.31 -14.97 13.51
N LEU A 188 15.12 -15.06 12.92
CA LEU A 188 13.87 -15.37 13.63
C LEU A 188 13.64 -16.88 13.72
N MET A 189 14.71 -17.60 14.05
CA MET A 189 14.80 -19.05 14.19
C MET A 189 15.84 -19.34 15.27
N ASN A 190 15.75 -20.51 15.91
CA ASN A 190 16.78 -20.94 16.86
C ASN A 190 18.12 -21.22 16.13
N PRO A 191 19.24 -21.23 16.86
CA PRO A 191 20.56 -21.52 16.29
C PRO A 191 20.63 -22.87 15.54
N ASP A 192 19.91 -23.88 16.02
CA ASP A 192 19.79 -25.21 15.41
C ASP A 192 18.87 -25.25 14.17
N GLY A 193 18.24 -24.12 13.81
CA GLY A 193 17.30 -24.02 12.70
C GLY A 193 15.87 -24.45 13.04
N SER A 194 15.56 -24.81 14.28
CA SER A 194 14.18 -25.04 14.71
C SER A 194 13.39 -23.72 14.83
N PRO A 195 12.04 -23.76 14.78
CA PRO A 195 11.22 -22.57 14.93
C PRO A 195 11.42 -21.88 16.29
N MET A 196 11.51 -20.55 16.28
CA MET A 196 11.65 -19.73 17.49
C MET A 196 10.31 -19.56 18.25
N PHE A 197 9.18 -19.71 17.55
CA PHE A 197 7.84 -19.56 18.11
C PHE A 197 7.04 -20.88 18.05
N PRO A 198 6.11 -21.15 19.00
CA PRO A 198 5.70 -20.31 20.13
C PRO A 198 6.84 -19.99 21.09
N TRP A 199 6.81 -18.80 21.71
CA TRP A 199 7.92 -18.24 22.46
C TRP A 199 8.18 -19.05 23.74
N ARG A 200 9.44 -19.45 23.95
CA ARG A 200 9.85 -20.19 25.17
C ARG A 200 10.82 -19.43 26.06
N GLY A 201 11.18 -18.20 25.67
CA GLY A 201 12.07 -17.36 26.46
C GLY A 201 11.32 -16.55 27.53
N SER A 202 11.97 -15.51 28.03
CA SER A 202 11.41 -14.59 29.03
C SER A 202 10.95 -13.27 28.40
N GLY A 203 10.35 -12.37 29.20
CA GLY A 203 9.90 -11.04 28.79
C GLY A 203 8.39 -10.90 28.64
N PHE A 204 7.69 -11.97 28.27
CA PHE A 204 6.24 -12.10 28.33
C PHE A 204 5.84 -13.57 28.41
N ARG A 205 4.63 -13.84 28.90
CA ARG A 205 4.06 -15.19 28.90
C ARG A 205 3.58 -15.52 27.50
N SER A 206 4.05 -16.63 26.94
CA SER A 206 3.58 -17.16 25.66
C SER A 206 2.08 -17.41 25.66
N THR A 207 1.45 -17.12 24.53
CA THR A 207 0.05 -17.38 24.23
C THR A 207 -0.19 -18.83 23.79
N GLY A 208 0.88 -19.55 23.42
CA GLY A 208 0.83 -20.84 22.74
C GLY A 208 0.65 -20.74 21.22
N SER A 209 0.27 -19.57 20.68
CA SER A 209 0.20 -19.29 19.24
C SER A 209 1.55 -18.80 18.73
N ALA A 210 2.12 -19.46 17.72
CA ALA A 210 3.39 -19.05 17.13
C ALA A 210 3.29 -17.67 16.45
N LYS A 211 2.13 -17.40 15.85
CA LYS A 211 1.81 -16.13 15.19
C LYS A 211 1.70 -14.98 16.20
N CYS A 212 0.85 -15.14 17.22
CA CYS A 212 0.65 -14.10 18.22
C CYS A 212 1.95 -13.83 19.00
N ASP A 213 2.69 -14.88 19.36
CA ASP A 213 3.96 -14.75 20.06
C ASP A 213 5.03 -14.05 19.22
N ALA A 214 5.03 -14.21 17.89
CA ALA A 214 5.96 -13.49 17.02
C ALA A 214 5.72 -11.97 17.09
N TYR A 215 4.46 -11.54 17.04
CA TYR A 215 4.11 -10.12 17.17
C TYR A 215 4.32 -9.57 18.58
N LEU A 216 3.98 -10.33 19.62
CA LEU A 216 4.26 -9.92 21.00
C LEU A 216 5.76 -9.81 21.27
N TRP A 217 6.55 -10.76 20.76
CA TRP A 217 8.01 -10.70 20.84
C TRP A 217 8.56 -9.46 20.13
N ALA A 218 8.08 -9.16 18.93
CA ALA A 218 8.48 -7.97 18.20
C ALA A 218 8.07 -6.70 18.97
N ALA A 219 6.87 -6.66 19.54
CA ALA A 219 6.37 -5.53 20.31
C ALA A 219 7.22 -5.28 21.57
N GLU A 220 7.66 -6.33 22.28
CA GLU A 220 8.55 -6.19 23.44
C GLU A 220 9.99 -5.81 23.06
N ASN A 221 10.49 -6.26 21.91
CA ASN A 221 11.89 -6.06 21.53
C ASN A 221 12.15 -4.81 20.68
N TYR A 222 11.11 -4.27 20.04
CA TYR A 222 11.23 -3.15 19.11
C TYR A 222 10.29 -2.00 19.46
N LEU A 223 8.98 -2.23 19.50
CA LEU A 223 7.99 -1.17 19.76
C LEU A 223 8.18 -0.58 21.17
N LYS A 224 8.12 -1.41 22.21
CA LYS A 224 8.29 -1.00 23.61
C LYS A 224 9.64 -0.34 23.90
N LYS A 225 10.69 -0.73 23.16
CA LYS A 225 12.03 -0.16 23.29
C LYS A 225 12.21 1.16 22.52
N GLY A 226 11.14 1.72 21.94
CA GLY A 226 11.18 2.97 21.19
C GLY A 226 11.97 2.89 19.88
N LYS A 227 12.13 1.68 19.31
CA LYS A 227 12.83 1.51 18.03
C LYS A 227 11.92 1.77 16.83
N CYS A 228 10.64 1.46 16.98
CA CYS A 228 9.60 1.76 15.98
C CYS A 228 9.05 3.17 16.19
N ASP A 229 8.52 3.77 15.12
CA ASP A 229 7.63 4.93 15.24
C ASP A 229 6.29 4.47 15.85
N PRO A 230 5.89 4.94 17.04
CA PRO A 230 4.62 4.54 17.65
C PRO A 230 3.40 5.22 17.01
N GLY A 231 3.59 6.21 16.14
CA GLY A 231 2.52 6.87 15.39
C GLY A 231 2.16 6.18 14.08
N THR A 232 2.91 5.15 13.67
CA THR A 232 2.74 4.47 12.38
C THR A 232 2.77 2.94 12.54
N LEU A 233 1.68 2.27 12.18
CA LEU A 233 1.55 0.81 12.16
C LEU A 233 1.20 0.32 10.76
N ALA A 234 1.46 -0.96 10.50
CA ALA A 234 1.31 -1.57 9.17
C ALA A 234 0.58 -2.93 9.27
N TYR A 235 -0.71 -2.95 8.94
CA TYR A 235 -1.54 -4.16 8.90
C TYR A 235 -1.53 -4.77 7.50
N TYR A 236 -0.58 -5.65 7.23
CA TYR A 236 -0.42 -6.27 5.91
C TYR A 236 -0.41 -7.79 6.00
N PRO A 237 -0.91 -8.50 4.98
CA PRO A 237 -0.83 -9.95 4.89
C PRO A 237 0.60 -10.45 5.11
N ASP A 238 0.76 -11.41 6.00
CA ASP A 238 2.02 -12.12 6.18
C ASP A 238 2.27 -13.12 5.04
N ALA A 239 3.30 -13.98 5.18
CA ALA A 239 3.69 -14.92 4.14
C ALA A 239 2.68 -16.06 3.87
N VAL A 240 1.46 -16.02 4.44
CA VAL A 240 0.38 -16.96 4.13
C VAL A 240 0.05 -16.98 2.63
N TRP A 241 0.26 -15.86 1.91
CA TRP A 241 0.09 -15.80 0.46
C TRP A 241 0.90 -16.89 -0.26
N LEU A 242 2.07 -17.29 0.24
CA LEU A 242 2.84 -18.39 -0.38
C LEU A 242 2.04 -19.71 -0.46
N LYS A 243 1.00 -19.88 0.37
CA LYS A 243 0.16 -21.07 0.47
C LYS A 243 -1.27 -20.87 -0.08
N THR A 244 -1.63 -19.66 -0.54
CA THR A 244 -2.96 -19.40 -1.10
C THR A 244 -3.12 -20.05 -2.48
N PRO A 245 -4.37 -20.20 -2.99
CA PRO A 245 -4.62 -20.67 -4.35
C PRO A 245 -3.80 -19.90 -5.41
N ARG A 246 -3.38 -20.59 -6.47
CA ARG A 246 -2.44 -20.05 -7.47
C ARG A 246 -2.98 -18.89 -8.29
N ASP A 247 -4.30 -18.78 -8.40
CA ASP A 247 -5.02 -17.71 -9.07
C ASP A 247 -5.08 -16.41 -8.25
N VAL A 248 -4.72 -16.45 -6.96
CA VAL A 248 -4.54 -15.24 -6.13
C VAL A 248 -3.30 -14.49 -6.64
N PRO A 249 -3.46 -13.29 -7.24
CA PRO A 249 -2.37 -12.60 -7.89
C PRO A 249 -1.39 -12.00 -6.87
N TRP A 250 -0.16 -11.71 -7.29
CA TRP A 250 0.90 -11.24 -6.39
C TRP A 250 0.62 -9.87 -5.78
N GLN A 251 -0.20 -9.04 -6.44
CA GLN A 251 -0.64 -7.75 -5.91
C GLN A 251 -1.35 -7.91 -4.56
N ARG A 252 -1.96 -9.07 -4.29
CA ARG A 252 -2.59 -9.40 -3.01
C ARG A 252 -1.59 -9.57 -1.85
N THR A 253 -0.30 -9.71 -2.14
CA THR A 253 0.73 -9.72 -1.10
C THR A 253 0.89 -8.37 -0.40
N LEU A 254 0.53 -7.27 -1.09
CA LEU A 254 0.72 -5.90 -0.61
C LEU A 254 2.17 -5.51 -0.25
N LEU A 255 3.14 -6.32 -0.65
CA LEU A 255 4.55 -6.09 -0.33
C LEU A 255 5.09 -4.78 -0.91
N THR A 256 4.55 -4.29 -2.03
CA THR A 256 4.97 -3.00 -2.60
C THR A 256 4.63 -1.81 -1.69
N ASN A 257 3.59 -1.92 -0.87
CA ASN A 257 3.17 -0.87 0.06
C ASN A 257 4.16 -0.76 1.24
N HIS A 258 4.96 -1.81 1.51
CA HIS A 258 5.87 -1.85 2.65
C HIS A 258 6.94 -0.76 2.60
N ASP A 259 7.25 -0.17 1.44
CA ASP A 259 8.30 0.83 1.28
C ASP A 259 8.09 2.04 2.21
N TYR A 260 6.87 2.58 2.27
CA TYR A 260 6.51 3.68 3.16
C TYR A 260 6.68 3.28 4.63
N PHE A 261 6.16 2.13 5.02
CA PHE A 261 6.17 1.67 6.41
C PHE A 261 7.58 1.32 6.89
N VAL A 262 8.42 0.76 6.03
CA VAL A 262 9.85 0.55 6.30
C VAL A 262 10.58 1.90 6.43
N ALA A 263 10.29 2.87 5.56
CA ALA A 263 10.85 4.23 5.66
C ALA A 263 10.48 4.89 7.00
N LYS A 264 9.23 4.75 7.42
CA LYS A 264 8.70 5.27 8.70
C LYS A 264 9.10 4.45 9.93
N ARG A 265 9.77 3.32 9.77
CA ARG A 265 10.11 2.40 10.88
C ARG A 265 8.86 1.91 11.64
N ALA A 266 7.79 1.66 10.89
CA ALA A 266 6.52 1.20 11.42
C ALA A 266 6.62 -0.21 12.02
N PHE A 267 5.66 -0.53 12.88
CA PHE A 267 5.46 -1.89 13.39
C PHE A 267 4.46 -2.64 12.50
N PHE A 268 4.91 -3.75 11.90
CA PHE A 268 4.09 -4.59 11.03
C PHE A 268 3.41 -5.70 11.81
N PHE A 269 2.13 -5.94 11.51
CA PHE A 269 1.36 -7.02 12.11
C PHE A 269 0.34 -7.58 11.14
N ASP A 270 -0.20 -8.74 11.50
CA ASP A 270 -1.27 -9.38 10.77
C ASP A 270 -2.16 -10.19 11.71
N LEU A 271 -3.26 -9.60 12.17
CA LEU A 271 -4.07 -10.15 13.26
C LEU A 271 -5.56 -9.96 12.97
N SER A 272 -6.35 -11.01 13.17
CA SER A 272 -7.82 -10.93 13.14
C SER A 272 -8.34 -9.97 14.23
N PRO A 273 -9.36 -9.15 13.95
CA PRO A 273 -9.94 -8.24 14.94
C PRO A 273 -10.96 -8.91 15.88
N TRP A 274 -11.26 -10.20 15.67
CA TRP A 274 -12.29 -10.95 16.40
C TRP A 274 -11.79 -11.55 17.72
N ASP A 275 -12.71 -11.74 18.66
CA ASP A 275 -12.42 -12.06 20.07
C ASP A 275 -12.90 -13.43 20.52
N ASP A 276 -13.61 -14.11 19.63
CA ASP A 276 -14.40 -15.31 19.89
C ASP A 276 -14.17 -16.41 18.85
N THR A 277 -13.48 -16.10 17.76
CA THR A 277 -13.10 -17.08 16.72
C THR A 277 -11.59 -17.27 16.67
N PRO A 278 -11.06 -18.51 16.55
CA PRO A 278 -9.66 -18.70 16.18
C PRO A 278 -9.44 -18.21 14.75
N ALA A 279 -8.27 -17.65 14.47
CA ALA A 279 -7.92 -17.25 13.10
C ALA A 279 -7.60 -18.50 12.26
N GLN A 280 -8.04 -18.57 10.99
CA GLN A 280 -7.90 -19.78 10.18
C GLN A 280 -6.43 -20.11 9.83
N ASP A 281 -5.56 -19.09 9.83
CA ASP A 281 -4.13 -19.21 9.57
C ASP A 281 -3.34 -19.71 10.81
N ASP A 282 -3.98 -19.78 11.97
CA ASP A 282 -3.50 -20.43 13.19
C ASP A 282 -4.68 -21.04 13.97
N PRO A 283 -5.30 -22.12 13.47
CA PRO A 283 -6.61 -22.60 13.95
C PRO A 283 -6.55 -23.28 15.32
N TYR A 284 -5.36 -23.61 15.81
CA TYR A 284 -5.16 -24.26 17.12
C TYR A 284 -4.94 -23.24 18.24
N GLN A 285 -4.91 -21.94 17.94
CA GLN A 285 -4.87 -20.90 18.94
C GLN A 285 -6.14 -20.91 19.81
N MET A 286 -6.05 -20.33 21.01
CA MET A 286 -7.26 -20.05 21.78
C MET A 286 -8.15 -19.05 21.02
N PRO A 287 -9.48 -19.24 20.98
CA PRO A 287 -10.38 -18.29 20.34
C PRO A 287 -10.13 -16.84 20.82
N GLY A 288 -10.04 -15.91 19.86
CA GLY A 288 -9.76 -14.50 20.12
C GLY A 288 -8.32 -14.13 20.48
N GLU A 289 -7.35 -15.04 20.35
CA GLU A 289 -5.94 -14.72 20.68
C GLU A 289 -5.35 -13.65 19.75
N ASP A 290 -5.67 -13.72 18.45
CA ASP A 290 -5.37 -12.66 17.49
C ASP A 290 -5.90 -11.28 17.95
N GLY A 291 -7.19 -11.18 18.28
CA GLY A 291 -7.81 -9.92 18.71
C GLY A 291 -7.21 -9.38 20.01
N ARG A 292 -6.92 -10.27 20.98
CA ARG A 292 -6.20 -9.89 22.22
C ARG A 292 -4.80 -9.36 21.91
N THR A 293 -4.09 -10.01 21.00
CA THR A 293 -2.75 -9.58 20.56
C THR A 293 -2.80 -8.24 19.84
N LEU A 294 -3.78 -8.02 18.97
CA LEU A 294 -4.00 -6.76 18.27
C LEU A 294 -4.17 -5.61 19.26
N ARG A 295 -5.07 -5.77 20.24
CA ARG A 295 -5.26 -4.77 21.30
C ARG A 295 -4.03 -4.56 22.16
N ALA A 296 -3.22 -5.60 22.38
CA ALA A 296 -1.95 -5.45 23.12
C ALA A 296 -0.93 -4.60 22.34
N VAL A 297 -0.83 -4.78 21.01
CA VAL A 297 0.00 -3.95 20.13
C VAL A 297 -0.52 -2.50 20.10
N LEU A 298 -1.82 -2.31 19.84
CA LEU A 298 -2.44 -0.98 19.78
C LEU A 298 -2.31 -0.22 21.11
N ARG A 299 -2.53 -0.88 22.25
CA ARG A 299 -2.34 -0.26 23.57
C ARG A 299 -0.91 0.21 23.79
N LYS A 300 0.09 -0.57 23.34
CA LYS A 300 1.50 -0.16 23.43
C LYS A 300 1.77 1.05 22.54
N SER A 301 1.27 1.02 21.30
CA SER A 301 1.42 2.14 20.36
C SER A 301 0.79 3.41 20.93
N TYR A 302 -0.47 3.34 21.37
CA TYR A 302 -1.20 4.44 21.98
C TYR A 302 -0.45 5.07 23.17
N ALA A 303 0.05 4.23 24.09
CA ALA A 303 0.81 4.70 25.25
C ALA A 303 2.12 5.39 24.85
N LEU A 304 2.85 4.83 23.88
CA LEU A 304 4.11 5.41 23.36
C LEU A 304 3.87 6.66 22.52
N ASN A 305 2.74 6.74 21.81
CA ASN A 305 2.29 7.88 21.03
C ASN A 305 1.58 8.94 21.90
N ARG A 306 1.55 8.74 23.23
CA ARG A 306 0.95 9.67 24.22
C ARG A 306 -0.51 10.02 23.92
N GLY A 307 -1.24 9.07 23.36
CA GLY A 307 -2.64 9.24 22.97
C GLY A 307 -2.89 10.12 21.74
N ASP A 308 -1.87 10.51 20.99
CA ASP A 308 -2.06 11.13 19.67
C ASP A 308 -2.54 10.10 18.64
N PHE A 309 -3.04 10.57 17.49
CA PHE A 309 -3.55 9.71 16.45
C PHE A 309 -2.45 8.81 15.86
N THR A 310 -2.78 7.52 15.69
CA THR A 310 -1.91 6.52 15.06
C THR A 310 -2.43 6.17 13.68
N HIS A 311 -1.59 6.36 12.67
CA HIS A 311 -1.86 5.91 11.31
C HIS A 311 -1.62 4.39 11.22
N VAL A 312 -2.62 3.64 10.74
CA VAL A 312 -2.48 2.20 10.46
C VAL A 312 -2.74 1.94 8.98
N GLY A 313 -1.69 1.71 8.21
CA GLY A 313 -1.87 1.37 6.80
C GLY A 313 -2.19 -0.09 6.58
N GLY A 314 -2.91 -0.37 5.51
CA GLY A 314 -3.37 -1.72 5.19
C GLY A 314 -4.74 -2.03 5.78
N PHE A 315 -5.21 -3.25 5.52
CA PHE A 315 -6.62 -3.60 5.72
C PHE A 315 -6.80 -5.08 6.04
N VAL A 316 -8.01 -5.45 6.51
CA VAL A 316 -8.37 -6.85 6.71
C VAL A 316 -8.28 -7.58 5.36
N PRO A 317 -7.47 -8.64 5.22
CA PRO A 317 -7.27 -9.28 3.92
C PRO A 317 -8.35 -10.32 3.65
N TRP A 318 -9.56 -9.83 3.38
CA TRP A 318 -10.78 -10.61 3.23
C TRP A 318 -10.62 -11.83 2.33
N ASP A 319 -9.92 -11.68 1.22
CA ASP A 319 -9.73 -12.69 0.18
C ASP A 319 -8.63 -13.71 0.50
N GLN A 320 -7.89 -13.52 1.59
CA GLN A 320 -6.81 -14.41 2.01
C GLN A 320 -7.06 -15.03 3.38
N LYS A 321 -7.78 -14.35 4.27
CA LYS A 321 -8.10 -14.83 5.62
C LYS A 321 -9.12 -13.97 6.36
N TYR A 322 -9.52 -14.48 7.52
CA TYR A 322 -10.41 -13.93 8.54
C TYR A 322 -11.88 -13.82 8.15
N THR A 323 -12.24 -14.11 6.90
CA THR A 323 -13.63 -13.98 6.43
C THR A 323 -14.24 -15.22 5.78
N THR A 324 -15.54 -15.18 5.54
CA THR A 324 -16.31 -16.19 4.79
C THR A 324 -15.73 -16.48 3.40
N HIS A 325 -15.06 -15.52 2.75
CA HIS A 325 -14.37 -15.76 1.48
C HIS A 325 -13.25 -16.82 1.58
N THR A 326 -12.76 -17.09 2.77
CA THR A 326 -11.68 -18.05 3.04
C THR A 326 -12.10 -19.15 4.01
N GLY A 327 -13.40 -19.29 4.28
CA GLY A 327 -13.97 -20.33 5.14
C GLY A 327 -14.02 -20.00 6.64
N SER A 328 -13.90 -18.72 7.03
CA SER A 328 -14.11 -18.25 8.40
C SER A 328 -15.59 -17.98 8.60
N PRO A 329 -16.13 -18.08 9.82
CA PRO A 329 -17.53 -17.76 10.09
C PRO A 329 -17.83 -16.25 9.99
N ASN A 330 -16.82 -15.38 9.90
CA ASN A 330 -17.00 -13.93 9.97
C ASN A 330 -17.20 -13.32 8.59
N GLU A 331 -18.24 -12.50 8.41
CA GLU A 331 -18.47 -11.84 7.11
C GLU A 331 -17.44 -10.70 6.84
N PRO A 332 -17.15 -10.35 5.57
CA PRO A 332 -16.11 -9.37 5.23
C PRO A 332 -16.38 -7.97 5.80
N VAL A 333 -17.55 -7.39 5.50
CA VAL A 333 -17.91 -6.02 5.93
C VAL A 333 -18.01 -5.93 7.46
N PRO A 334 -18.67 -6.86 8.19
CA PRO A 334 -18.59 -6.87 9.65
C PRO A 334 -17.17 -6.99 10.21
N THR A 335 -16.26 -7.72 9.53
CA THR A 335 -14.86 -7.81 9.98
C THR A 335 -14.13 -6.49 9.81
N GLU A 336 -14.38 -5.74 8.74
CA GLU A 336 -13.91 -4.36 8.58
C GLU A 336 -14.45 -3.46 9.69
N TRP A 337 -15.75 -3.50 9.95
CA TRP A 337 -16.36 -2.67 10.99
C TRP A 337 -15.79 -2.99 12.37
N ARG A 338 -15.58 -4.27 12.66
CA ARG A 338 -14.94 -4.70 13.91
C ARG A 338 -13.51 -4.17 14.00
N TYR A 339 -12.76 -4.19 12.91
CA TYR A 339 -11.41 -3.62 12.88
C TYR A 339 -11.43 -2.10 13.11
N ALA A 340 -12.33 -1.36 12.45
CA ALA A 340 -12.51 0.08 12.64
C ALA A 340 -12.90 0.43 14.07
N GLU A 341 -13.82 -0.32 14.67
CA GLU A 341 -14.20 -0.19 16.07
C GLU A 341 -12.99 -0.37 16.99
N VAL A 342 -12.22 -1.45 16.79
CA VAL A 342 -11.02 -1.73 17.59
C VAL A 342 -10.00 -0.60 17.47
N LEU A 343 -9.67 -0.13 16.26
CA LEU A 343 -8.73 0.98 16.06
C LEU A 343 -9.19 2.27 16.75
N SER A 344 -10.48 2.60 16.61
CA SER A 344 -11.07 3.83 17.16
C SER A 344 -10.94 3.92 18.68
N ASN A 345 -10.94 2.78 19.39
CA ASN A 345 -10.71 2.72 20.83
C ASN A 345 -9.28 3.10 21.27
N PHE A 346 -8.34 3.24 20.34
CA PHE A 346 -6.93 3.56 20.58
C PHE A 346 -6.44 4.79 19.81
N ASN A 347 -7.33 5.72 19.43
CA ASN A 347 -7.01 6.86 18.57
C ASN A 347 -6.27 6.45 17.28
N ALA A 348 -6.58 5.28 16.74
CA ALA A 348 -5.99 4.81 15.50
C ALA A 348 -7.01 4.92 14.35
N TYR A 349 -6.53 5.20 13.15
CA TYR A 349 -7.32 5.21 11.92
C TYR A 349 -6.65 4.33 10.87
N MET A 350 -7.45 3.77 9.96
CA MET A 350 -6.95 2.95 8.86
C MET A 350 -6.79 3.76 7.58
N ASP A 351 -5.70 3.50 6.85
CA ASP A 351 -5.53 3.81 5.42
C ASP A 351 -5.85 2.52 4.65
N ALA A 352 -7.08 2.46 4.13
CA ALA A 352 -7.82 1.22 3.92
C ALA A 352 -7.51 0.53 2.58
N ASP A 353 -6.30 -0.03 2.45
CA ASP A 353 -5.87 -0.76 1.25
C ASP A 353 -6.62 -2.11 1.07
N ALA A 354 -7.92 -2.07 0.78
CA ALA A 354 -8.83 -3.21 0.71
C ALA A 354 -8.74 -4.04 -0.58
N ALA A 355 -9.10 -5.33 -0.50
CA ALA A 355 -9.06 -6.30 -1.60
C ALA A 355 -9.56 -5.77 -2.97
N GLY A 356 -8.68 -5.58 -3.96
CA GLY A 356 -9.02 -5.14 -5.33
C GLY A 356 -8.08 -4.06 -5.88
N LEU A 357 -8.03 -2.92 -5.20
CA LEU A 357 -7.34 -1.68 -5.62
C LEU A 357 -6.32 -1.21 -4.58
N HIS A 358 -5.64 -2.17 -3.96
CA HIS A 358 -4.84 -1.95 -2.75
C HIS A 358 -3.34 -1.91 -2.95
N ALA A 359 -2.84 -2.48 -4.03
CA ALA A 359 -1.40 -2.52 -4.27
C ALA A 359 -0.93 -1.16 -4.79
N MET A 360 0.01 -0.58 -4.07
CA MET A 360 0.65 0.69 -4.39
C MET A 360 2.16 0.51 -4.22
N ALA A 361 2.93 1.15 -5.09
CA ALA A 361 4.38 1.25 -4.95
C ALA A 361 4.78 2.72 -4.78
N ASN A 362 6.00 2.95 -4.32
CA ASN A 362 6.64 4.26 -4.30
C ASN A 362 6.04 5.28 -3.32
N ALA A 363 5.26 4.84 -2.33
CA ALA A 363 4.72 5.74 -1.31
C ALA A 363 5.84 6.44 -0.52
N SER A 364 6.98 5.76 -0.29
CA SER A 364 8.19 6.37 0.31
C SER A 364 8.84 7.47 -0.55
N VAL A 365 8.60 7.50 -1.86
CA VAL A 365 9.03 8.58 -2.76
C VAL A 365 8.08 9.76 -2.64
N PHE A 366 6.77 9.49 -2.61
CA PHE A 366 5.73 10.52 -2.55
C PHE A 366 5.80 11.37 -1.27
N THR A 367 6.33 10.83 -0.17
CA THR A 367 6.53 11.60 1.07
C THR A 367 7.49 12.78 0.96
N HIS A 368 8.31 12.82 -0.10
CA HIS A 368 9.26 13.91 -0.34
C HIS A 368 8.70 15.03 -1.20
N GLU A 369 7.45 14.92 -1.62
CA GLU A 369 6.81 15.99 -2.35
C GLU A 369 6.77 17.27 -1.50
N PRO A 370 7.24 18.42 -2.03
CA PRO A 370 7.16 19.69 -1.33
C PRO A 370 5.70 20.16 -1.29
N LEU A 371 5.03 19.85 -0.19
CA LEU A 371 3.64 20.24 0.04
C LEU A 371 3.51 21.73 0.38
N LYS A 372 2.38 22.32 0.01
CA LYS A 372 1.98 23.65 0.51
C LYS A 372 1.51 23.52 1.96
N GLU A 373 1.58 24.63 2.69
CA GLU A 373 1.04 24.71 4.06
C GLU A 373 -0.47 24.39 4.09
N SER A 374 -1.21 24.77 3.05
CA SER A 374 -2.63 24.46 2.92
C SER A 374 -3.07 24.23 1.47
N TYR A 375 -4.13 23.42 1.32
CA TYR A 375 -4.83 23.14 0.07
C TYR A 375 -6.31 23.48 0.24
N PRO A 376 -6.69 24.76 0.21
CA PRO A 376 -8.08 25.15 0.47
C PRO A 376 -9.00 24.66 -0.66
N GLN A 377 -10.05 23.93 -0.29
CA GLN A 377 -11.14 23.62 -1.21
C GLN A 377 -12.07 24.85 -1.30
N LYS A 378 -12.21 25.42 -2.51
CA LYS A 378 -13.10 26.57 -2.72
C LYS A 378 -14.55 26.11 -2.58
N MET A 379 -15.19 26.52 -1.48
CA MET A 379 -16.62 26.32 -1.29
C MET A 379 -17.43 27.32 -2.14
N PRO A 380 -18.60 26.93 -2.65
CA PRO A 380 -19.51 27.87 -3.31
C PRO A 380 -19.97 28.95 -2.32
N THR A 381 -19.99 30.20 -2.78
CA THR A 381 -20.53 31.35 -2.03
C THR A 381 -22.04 31.49 -2.26
N GLU A 382 -22.74 32.27 -1.43
CA GLU A 382 -24.14 32.62 -1.71
C GLU A 382 -24.31 33.26 -3.09
N ALA A 383 -23.37 34.11 -3.52
CA ALA A 383 -23.40 34.71 -4.85
C ALA A 383 -23.30 33.65 -5.96
N ASP A 384 -22.42 32.66 -5.80
CA ASP A 384 -22.31 31.53 -6.73
C ASP A 384 -23.63 30.73 -6.80
N LEU A 385 -24.26 30.48 -5.64
CA LEU A 385 -25.51 29.73 -5.56
C LEU A 385 -26.70 30.52 -6.15
N ARG A 386 -26.77 31.83 -5.94
CA ARG A 386 -27.77 32.72 -6.57
C ARG A 386 -27.57 32.78 -8.09
N ALA A 387 -26.34 32.93 -8.57
CA ALA A 387 -26.02 32.96 -9.99
C ALA A 387 -26.41 31.66 -10.71
N LYS A 388 -26.33 30.52 -10.01
CA LYS A 388 -26.79 29.20 -10.50
C LYS A 388 -28.29 28.95 -10.30
N GLY A 389 -29.02 29.90 -9.72
CA GLY A 389 -30.46 29.79 -9.46
C GLY A 389 -30.81 28.71 -8.42
N TYR A 390 -29.91 28.46 -7.47
CA TYR A 390 -30.16 27.58 -6.32
C TYR A 390 -30.67 28.34 -5.09
N LEU A 391 -30.41 29.64 -5.00
CA LEU A 391 -30.98 30.54 -4.00
C LEU A 391 -31.81 31.64 -4.68
N ASP A 392 -32.92 32.04 -4.07
CA ASP A 392 -33.74 33.17 -4.51
C ASP A 392 -33.18 34.53 -4.06
N ALA A 393 -33.92 35.63 -4.28
CA ALA A 393 -33.50 36.98 -3.89
C ALA A 393 -33.43 37.18 -2.36
N ASP A 394 -34.20 36.41 -1.60
CA ASP A 394 -34.22 36.45 -0.13
C ASP A 394 -33.16 35.51 0.48
N GLY A 395 -32.43 34.76 -0.34
CA GLY A 395 -31.42 33.79 0.09
C GLY A 395 -31.98 32.43 0.48
N LYS A 396 -33.23 32.14 0.13
CA LYS A 396 -33.85 30.84 0.39
C LYS A 396 -33.55 29.86 -0.75
N VAL A 397 -33.45 28.59 -0.42
CA VAL A 397 -33.28 27.51 -1.40
C VAL A 397 -34.49 27.44 -2.31
N VAL A 398 -34.26 27.48 -3.62
CA VAL A 398 -35.32 27.42 -4.63
C VAL A 398 -35.94 26.02 -4.62
N PRO A 399 -37.28 25.87 -4.66
CA PRO A 399 -37.93 24.56 -4.66
C PRO A 399 -37.68 23.81 -5.98
N LYS A 400 -36.65 22.96 -5.98
CA LYS A 400 -36.25 22.06 -7.08
C LYS A 400 -36.04 20.64 -6.54
N ALA A 401 -35.96 19.67 -7.45
CA ALA A 401 -35.38 18.38 -7.11
C ALA A 401 -33.85 18.49 -7.12
N TYR A 402 -33.22 18.14 -6.00
CA TYR A 402 -31.77 18.13 -5.87
C TYR A 402 -31.28 16.69 -5.77
N ALA A 403 -30.24 16.38 -6.54
CA ALA A 403 -29.54 15.10 -6.48
C ALA A 403 -28.04 15.37 -6.30
N ALA A 404 -27.36 14.51 -5.55
CA ALA A 404 -25.92 14.55 -5.36
C ALA A 404 -25.35 13.17 -5.68
N ILE A 405 -24.29 13.14 -6.49
CA ILE A 405 -23.49 11.95 -6.73
C ILE A 405 -22.27 12.08 -5.80
N TYR A 406 -22.09 11.08 -4.94
CA TYR A 406 -20.96 11.00 -4.03
C TYR A 406 -20.03 9.86 -4.47
N GLY A 407 -18.75 10.18 -4.70
CA GLY A 407 -17.70 9.18 -4.79
C GLY A 407 -17.13 8.89 -3.40
N GLY A 408 -17.10 7.62 -3.00
CA GLY A 408 -16.51 7.16 -1.74
C GLY A 408 -15.10 6.59 -1.92
N ASP A 409 -14.65 5.84 -0.91
CA ASP A 409 -13.42 5.02 -0.94
C ASP A 409 -12.10 5.83 -1.08
N TYR A 410 -12.13 7.12 -0.74
CA TYR A 410 -10.95 8.00 -0.71
C TYR A 410 -10.12 7.86 0.57
N ASP A 411 -10.52 6.98 1.49
CA ASP A 411 -9.81 6.61 2.71
C ASP A 411 -8.64 5.65 2.47
N ALA A 412 -8.39 5.27 1.22
CA ALA A 412 -7.27 4.44 0.80
C ALA A 412 -6.37 5.15 -0.21
N ALA A 413 -5.09 5.35 0.15
CA ALA A 413 -4.11 5.96 -0.75
C ALA A 413 -3.92 5.14 -2.05
N SER A 414 -4.01 3.81 -1.96
CA SER A 414 -3.92 2.91 -3.10
C SER A 414 -5.05 3.11 -4.13
N TRP A 415 -6.24 3.49 -3.67
CA TRP A 415 -7.39 3.70 -4.55
C TRP A 415 -7.18 4.94 -5.40
N LEU A 416 -6.71 6.04 -4.79
CA LEU A 416 -6.26 7.21 -5.53
C LEU A 416 -5.14 6.86 -6.50
N TYR A 417 -4.13 6.12 -6.04
CA TYR A 417 -3.00 5.72 -6.86
C TYR A 417 -3.42 4.91 -8.11
N THR A 418 -4.41 4.03 -7.98
CA THR A 418 -4.85 3.14 -9.06
C THR A 418 -5.94 3.76 -9.96
N LYS A 419 -6.90 4.48 -9.39
CA LYS A 419 -8.08 4.99 -10.10
C LYS A 419 -7.97 6.41 -10.60
N LEU A 420 -7.20 7.27 -9.92
CA LEU A 420 -7.08 8.66 -10.34
C LEU A 420 -6.55 8.80 -11.77
N PRO A 421 -5.54 8.03 -12.25
CA PRO A 421 -5.07 8.16 -13.62
C PRO A 421 -6.16 7.93 -14.67
N GLU A 422 -7.05 6.96 -14.43
CA GLU A 422 -8.20 6.65 -15.30
C GLU A 422 -9.27 7.75 -15.23
N MET A 423 -9.67 8.14 -14.01
CA MET A 423 -10.77 9.08 -13.80
C MET A 423 -10.41 10.53 -14.16
N TRP A 424 -9.16 10.92 -13.95
CA TRP A 424 -8.74 12.30 -14.11
C TRP A 424 -8.64 12.72 -15.59
N ASP A 425 -8.25 11.78 -16.45
CA ASP A 425 -8.08 11.99 -17.89
C ASP A 425 -9.36 11.64 -18.67
N GLU A 426 -10.48 11.38 -17.97
CA GLU A 426 -11.78 11.09 -18.58
C GLU A 426 -12.32 12.33 -19.34
N PRO A 427 -12.67 12.20 -20.65
CA PRO A 427 -13.07 13.34 -21.49
C PRO A 427 -14.34 14.10 -21.07
N GLU A 428 -15.24 13.44 -20.36
CA GLU A 428 -16.50 13.96 -19.79
C GLU A 428 -16.35 14.50 -18.36
N ARG A 429 -15.15 14.42 -17.75
CA ARG A 429 -14.90 15.00 -16.43
C ARG A 429 -15.28 16.49 -16.36
N GLY A 430 -16.22 16.80 -15.47
CA GLY A 430 -16.73 18.16 -15.26
C GLY A 430 -17.94 18.54 -16.12
N GLN A 431 -18.56 17.59 -16.83
CA GLN A 431 -19.80 17.82 -17.60
C GLN A 431 -21.10 17.70 -16.78
N VAL A 432 -21.03 17.14 -15.56
CA VAL A 432 -22.17 16.99 -14.62
C VAL A 432 -21.96 17.86 -13.39
#